data_AF-A0A9P8CN39-F1
#
_entry.id   AF-A0A9P8CN39-F1
#
_cell.length_a   1.000
_cell.length_b   1.000
_cell.length_c   1.000
_cell.angle_alpha   90.00
_cell.angle_beta   90.00
_cell.angle_gamma   90.00
#
_symmetry.space_group_name_H-M   'P 1'
#
loop_
_entity.id
_entity.type
_entity.pdbx_description
1 polymer ?
#
loop_
_entity_poly.entity_id
_entity_poly.type
_entity_poly.pdbx_seq_one_letter_code
_entity_poly.pdbx_strand_id
1 'polypeptide(L)'
;MEDGTFDPERCAALHNQILQRAIAQSPHELTGGDHGIRRDLVRRMRERAPACASWILDTDRDIDTSDDNGEEDHVDDGDGHDGENDARDATPLEQRRIYRFFSQLDRFQPDSLPLTPEFRQPDPRSMDVNDTVFGELDDREIILLYPDNLTDTFMDGGLYVELQTFYATTWRLDISKLPPDESPSWLPLEVILVKMLEMWDRGKFCWDPWSNTVDFVPWVARDLDDALEAWDDLLVAITERMPGLSPSTEKEPMLPADLVEEYEISPFGKAFLSRASRPRFRFVAPGLTTFTPDTFLALMNAEDDASPRRKFNASAPEGSDMFASCLLPSVTNTVPATPEDPTFDRDWGVGKFTIARRPGLYVQGHEFADGTLLITDRGIADTWSFTVRRPWGDARPLRLVEMLDAWTDCVKSGTWDVGEEGVTMSNAWFADPQTKDERTLPWMMHFP
;
A
#
# COMPACT_ATOMS: atom_id res chain seq x y z
N MET A 1 -7.78 19.40 3.86
CA MET A 1 -8.44 18.80 2.70
C MET A 1 -9.80 19.46 2.59
N GLU A 2 -9.99 20.31 1.59
CA GLU A 2 -11.32 20.76 1.18
C GLU A 2 -12.17 19.51 0.88
N ASP A 3 -13.47 19.63 1.15
CA ASP A 3 -14.53 18.62 0.99
C ASP A 3 -14.16 17.59 -0.08
N GLY A 4 -14.20 16.29 0.23
CA GLY A 4 -13.73 15.14 -0.58
C GLY A 4 -14.45 14.98 -1.92
N THR A 5 -14.54 16.07 -2.66
CA THR A 5 -15.30 16.30 -3.86
C THR A 5 -14.39 16.01 -5.03
N PHE A 6 -14.90 15.17 -5.92
CA PHE A 6 -14.21 14.77 -7.12
C PHE A 6 -14.00 15.95 -8.07
N ASP A 7 -12.73 16.28 -8.33
CA ASP A 7 -12.30 17.20 -9.38
C ASP A 7 -11.91 16.40 -10.65
N PRO A 8 -12.76 16.41 -11.70
CA PRO A 8 -12.53 15.63 -12.91
C PRO A 8 -11.30 16.08 -13.69
N GLU A 9 -11.03 17.38 -13.77
CA GLU A 9 -9.85 17.93 -14.44
C GLU A 9 -8.57 17.49 -13.74
N ARG A 10 -8.54 17.57 -12.41
CA ARG A 10 -7.38 17.16 -11.61
C ARG A 10 -7.13 15.67 -11.68
N CYS A 11 -8.15 14.84 -11.55
CA CYS A 11 -8.01 13.38 -11.66
C CYS A 11 -7.51 12.97 -13.07
N ALA A 12 -8.03 13.59 -14.13
CA ALA A 12 -7.55 13.35 -15.48
C ALA A 12 -6.08 13.80 -15.66
N ALA A 13 -5.71 14.97 -15.10
CA ALA A 13 -4.34 15.46 -15.14
C ALA A 13 -3.36 14.54 -14.39
N LEU A 14 -3.76 13.98 -13.24
CA LEU A 14 -2.96 13.00 -12.50
C LEU A 14 -2.78 11.71 -13.30
N HIS A 15 -3.86 11.16 -13.87
CA HIS A 15 -3.76 10.01 -14.76
C HIS A 15 -2.79 10.26 -15.92
N ASN A 16 -2.94 11.39 -16.61
CA ASN A 16 -2.12 11.71 -17.77
C ASN A 16 -0.64 11.80 -17.36
N GLN A 17 -0.32 12.35 -16.18
CA GLN A 17 1.05 12.37 -15.65
C GLN A 17 1.60 10.95 -15.40
N ILE A 18 0.82 10.07 -14.78
CA ILE A 18 1.21 8.66 -14.57
C ILE A 18 1.51 7.99 -15.92
N LEU A 19 0.63 8.18 -16.91
CA LEU A 19 0.83 7.65 -18.26
C LEU A 19 2.12 8.18 -18.90
N GLN A 20 2.41 9.48 -18.77
CA GLN A 20 3.67 10.04 -19.28
C GLN A 20 4.89 9.41 -18.62
N ARG A 21 4.85 9.12 -17.31
CA ARG A 21 5.93 8.43 -16.61
C ARG A 21 6.14 7.02 -17.14
N ALA A 22 5.05 6.26 -17.33
CA ALA A 22 5.08 4.93 -17.90
C ALA A 22 5.67 4.93 -19.32
N ILE A 23 5.22 5.83 -20.20
CA ILE A 23 5.75 5.97 -21.57
C ILE A 23 7.23 6.36 -21.54
N ALA A 24 7.62 7.35 -20.74
CA ALA A 24 8.98 7.88 -20.71
C ALA A 24 10.02 6.85 -20.26
N GLN A 25 9.63 5.89 -19.42
CA GLN A 25 10.52 4.81 -18.97
C GLN A 25 10.44 3.56 -19.86
N SER A 26 9.47 3.49 -20.78
CA SER A 26 9.32 2.33 -21.67
C SER A 26 10.35 2.34 -22.81
N PRO A 27 10.80 1.16 -23.27
CA PRO A 27 11.72 1.03 -24.39
C PRO A 27 11.21 1.74 -25.65
N HIS A 28 12.15 2.32 -26.41
CA HIS A 28 11.84 3.00 -27.67
C HIS A 28 11.14 2.10 -28.71
N GLU A 29 11.36 0.78 -28.65
CA GLU A 29 10.73 -0.18 -29.58
C GLU A 29 9.23 -0.35 -29.32
N LEU A 30 8.75 -0.13 -28.09
CA LEU A 30 7.32 -0.10 -27.75
C LEU A 30 6.67 1.26 -28.02
N THR A 31 7.49 2.29 -28.30
CA THR A 31 7.03 3.65 -28.56
C THR A 31 7.27 4.13 -30.00
N GLY A 32 7.90 3.31 -30.85
CA GLY A 32 8.15 3.59 -32.27
C GLY A 32 7.18 2.90 -33.23
N GLY A 33 6.40 3.65 -34.02
CA GLY A 33 5.38 3.14 -34.96
C GLY A 33 4.22 4.12 -35.16
N ASP A 34 3.02 3.65 -35.55
CA ASP A 34 1.74 4.39 -35.47
C ASP A 34 1.24 4.53 -34.00
N HIS A 35 2.21 4.53 -33.08
CA HIS A 35 2.04 4.66 -31.65
C HIS A 35 1.87 6.12 -31.30
N GLY A 36 0.89 6.40 -30.45
CA GLY A 36 0.53 7.77 -30.16
C GLY A 36 -0.39 7.87 -28.96
N ILE A 37 -0.29 9.01 -28.30
CA ILE A 37 -1.22 9.40 -27.27
C ILE A 37 -2.51 9.82 -27.96
N ARG A 38 -3.61 9.16 -27.60
CA ARG A 38 -4.95 9.52 -28.02
C ARG A 38 -5.69 10.04 -26.80
N ARG A 39 -6.19 11.26 -26.92
CA ARG A 39 -7.11 11.85 -25.96
C ARG A 39 -8.55 11.46 -26.29
N ASP A 40 -9.43 11.69 -25.33
CA ASP A 40 -10.88 11.47 -25.41
C ASP A 40 -11.25 9.99 -25.38
N LEU A 41 -11.31 9.45 -24.16
CA LEU A 41 -11.76 8.08 -23.92
C LEU A 41 -13.23 7.90 -24.27
N VAL A 42 -14.05 8.96 -24.19
CA VAL A 42 -15.48 8.93 -24.53
C VAL A 42 -15.70 8.55 -25.99
N ARG A 43 -14.94 9.14 -26.91
CA ARG A 43 -15.00 8.74 -28.33
C ARG A 43 -14.76 7.24 -28.48
N ARG A 44 -13.79 6.69 -27.76
CA ARG A 44 -13.44 5.27 -27.84
C ARG A 44 -14.48 4.36 -27.17
N MET A 45 -15.07 4.80 -26.07
CA MET A 45 -16.21 4.11 -25.44
C MET A 45 -17.36 3.99 -26.45
N ARG A 46 -17.73 5.08 -27.13
CA ARG A 46 -18.78 5.06 -28.17
C ARG A 46 -18.44 4.13 -29.34
N GLU A 47 -17.17 4.04 -29.72
CA GLU A 47 -16.72 3.17 -30.81
C GLU A 47 -16.66 1.68 -30.42
N ARG A 48 -16.21 1.35 -29.19
CA ARG A 48 -15.89 -0.04 -28.79
C ARG A 48 -16.88 -0.67 -27.82
N ALA A 49 -17.60 0.15 -27.06
CA ALA A 49 -18.54 -0.28 -26.01
C ALA A 49 -19.72 0.72 -25.92
N PRO A 50 -20.54 0.86 -26.98
CA PRO A 50 -21.57 1.90 -27.06
C PRO A 50 -22.65 1.81 -25.98
N ALA A 51 -22.98 0.60 -25.51
CA ALA A 51 -23.94 0.38 -24.41
C ALA A 51 -23.38 0.93 -23.09
N CYS A 52 -22.18 0.50 -22.71
CA CYS A 52 -21.41 1.02 -21.58
C CYS A 52 -21.24 2.55 -21.65
N ALA A 53 -20.92 3.08 -22.83
CA ALA A 53 -20.79 4.52 -23.05
C ALA A 53 -22.09 5.29 -22.79
N SER A 54 -23.24 4.75 -23.20
CA SER A 54 -24.54 5.39 -22.93
C SER A 54 -24.83 5.39 -21.44
N TRP A 55 -24.67 4.23 -20.79
CA TRP A 55 -24.95 4.07 -19.37
C TRP A 55 -24.05 4.96 -18.49
N ILE A 56 -22.72 4.85 -18.61
CA ILE A 56 -21.76 5.64 -17.81
C ILE A 56 -22.00 7.14 -17.97
N LEU A 57 -22.26 7.60 -19.19
CA LEU A 57 -22.44 9.02 -19.45
C LEU A 57 -23.78 9.56 -18.97
N ASP A 58 -24.76 8.69 -18.76
CA ASP A 58 -26.10 9.03 -18.26
C ASP A 58 -26.23 8.99 -16.74
N THR A 59 -25.30 8.36 -16.02
CA THR A 59 -25.25 8.28 -14.54
C THR A 59 -25.23 9.65 -13.82
N ASP A 60 -24.61 10.68 -14.40
CA ASP A 60 -24.49 12.02 -13.76
C ASP A 60 -25.75 12.91 -13.96
N ARG A 61 -26.93 12.30 -14.12
CA ARG A 61 -28.20 13.02 -14.33
C ARG A 61 -28.89 13.47 -13.05
N ASP A 62 -28.63 12.80 -11.92
CA ASP A 62 -29.50 12.87 -10.74
C ASP A 62 -28.89 13.59 -9.53
N ILE A 63 -27.68 14.16 -9.65
CA ILE A 63 -26.92 14.68 -8.48
C ILE A 63 -27.30 16.13 -8.09
N ASP A 64 -28.19 16.81 -8.84
CA ASP A 64 -28.44 18.24 -8.65
C ASP A 64 -29.93 18.55 -8.46
N THR A 65 -30.50 18.27 -7.27
CA THR A 65 -31.68 18.98 -6.70
C THR A 65 -32.03 18.54 -5.26
N SER A 66 -31.14 18.69 -4.27
CA SER A 66 -31.58 18.56 -2.86
C SER A 66 -30.88 19.51 -1.90
N ASP A 67 -30.72 20.77 -2.29
CA ASP A 67 -30.32 21.86 -1.39
C ASP A 67 -31.16 23.12 -1.67
N ASP A 68 -32.48 22.98 -1.75
CA ASP A 68 -33.38 24.05 -1.35
C ASP A 68 -34.79 23.48 -1.15
N ASN A 69 -35.28 23.49 0.07
CA ASN A 69 -36.69 23.70 0.39
C ASN A 69 -36.79 23.99 1.89
N GLY A 70 -36.54 25.27 2.19
CA GLY A 70 -37.14 25.91 3.33
C GLY A 70 -38.68 25.79 3.31
N GLU A 71 -39.23 25.84 4.51
CA GLU A 71 -40.63 25.96 4.87
C GLU A 71 -41.49 26.74 3.85
N GLU A 72 -42.66 26.19 3.48
CA GLU A 72 -43.90 26.96 3.56
C GLU A 72 -45.15 26.07 3.57
N ASP A 73 -46.02 26.36 4.54
CA ASP A 73 -47.35 25.82 4.76
C ASP A 73 -48.38 26.34 3.73
N HIS A 74 -49.51 25.59 3.65
CA HIS A 74 -50.87 25.97 3.22
C HIS A 74 -51.36 25.75 1.76
N VAL A 75 -52.18 24.69 1.61
CA VAL A 75 -53.58 24.61 1.10
C VAL A 75 -54.05 25.57 0.00
N ASP A 76 -54.49 25.07 -1.17
CA ASP A 76 -55.91 24.95 -1.60
C ASP A 76 -56.05 24.52 -3.10
N ASP A 77 -57.22 23.96 -3.41
CA ASP A 77 -57.71 23.28 -4.63
C ASP A 77 -57.55 23.99 -5.99
N GLY A 78 -57.44 23.21 -7.08
CA GLY A 78 -57.69 23.73 -8.43
C GLY A 78 -57.33 22.81 -9.60
N ASP A 79 -58.37 22.34 -10.30
CA ASP A 79 -58.39 21.57 -11.55
C ASP A 79 -57.51 22.12 -12.69
N GLY A 80 -56.97 21.19 -13.49
CA GLY A 80 -56.87 21.36 -14.94
C GLY A 80 -55.53 21.80 -15.56
N HIS A 81 -55.22 21.09 -16.65
CA HIS A 81 -54.29 21.40 -17.74
C HIS A 81 -52.86 20.83 -17.71
N ASP A 82 -52.70 19.91 -18.67
CA ASP A 82 -51.63 19.85 -19.67
C ASP A 82 -50.31 19.21 -19.25
N GLY A 83 -50.17 17.97 -19.73
CA GLY A 83 -48.87 17.35 -19.94
C GLY A 83 -48.07 18.17 -20.94
N GLU A 84 -47.21 19.04 -20.42
CA GLU A 84 -46.17 19.71 -21.17
C GLU A 84 -44.91 19.78 -20.30
N ASN A 85 -43.87 19.11 -20.77
CA ASN A 85 -42.45 19.33 -20.44
C ASN A 85 -41.99 18.96 -19.03
N ASP A 86 -41.81 17.65 -18.80
CA ASP A 86 -40.72 17.13 -17.95
C ASP A 86 -39.36 17.20 -18.67
N ALA A 87 -39.14 18.26 -19.45
CA ALA A 87 -37.83 18.67 -19.92
C ALA A 87 -37.20 19.59 -18.86
N ARG A 88 -37.15 19.13 -17.61
CA ARG A 88 -36.37 19.78 -16.56
C ARG A 88 -34.89 19.58 -16.90
N ASP A 89 -34.15 20.68 -16.79
CA ASP A 89 -32.73 20.87 -17.16
C ASP A 89 -31.87 19.61 -17.05
N ALA A 90 -31.77 18.85 -18.15
CA ALA A 90 -30.74 17.83 -18.22
C ALA A 90 -29.40 18.54 -18.40
N THR A 91 -28.57 18.53 -17.35
CA THR A 91 -27.20 19.03 -17.38
C THR A 91 -26.54 18.61 -18.69
N PRO A 92 -26.12 19.58 -19.55
CA PRO A 92 -25.47 19.28 -20.81
C PRO A 92 -24.34 18.27 -20.60
N LEU A 93 -24.19 17.32 -21.52
CA LEU A 93 -23.22 16.24 -21.37
C LEU A 93 -21.80 16.76 -21.04
N GLU A 94 -21.39 17.86 -21.67
CA GLU A 94 -20.08 18.52 -21.44
C GLU A 94 -19.93 19.14 -20.04
N GLN A 95 -21.02 19.32 -19.32
CA GLN A 95 -21.05 19.81 -17.95
C GLN A 95 -21.06 18.70 -16.90
N ARG A 96 -21.31 17.45 -17.31
CA ARG A 96 -21.24 16.26 -16.44
C ARG A 96 -19.79 15.96 -16.06
N ARG A 97 -19.53 15.76 -14.76
CA ARG A 97 -18.22 15.44 -14.17
C ARG A 97 -17.62 14.19 -14.79
N ILE A 98 -18.42 13.14 -14.95
CA ILE A 98 -18.00 11.87 -15.59
C ILE A 98 -17.50 12.12 -17.02
N TYR A 99 -18.24 12.89 -17.81
CA TYR A 99 -17.85 13.21 -19.19
C TYR A 99 -16.57 14.05 -19.23
N ARG A 100 -16.45 15.07 -18.37
CA ARG A 100 -15.24 15.92 -18.30
C ARG A 100 -13.99 15.11 -17.95
N PHE A 101 -14.10 14.17 -17.02
CA PHE A 101 -13.01 13.26 -16.69
C PHE A 101 -12.60 12.39 -17.88
N PHE A 102 -13.54 11.65 -18.46
CA PHE A 102 -13.25 10.70 -19.54
C PHE A 102 -12.83 11.37 -20.86
N SER A 103 -13.36 12.54 -21.17
CA SER A 103 -12.95 13.29 -22.37
C SER A 103 -11.51 13.82 -22.28
N GLN A 104 -10.99 13.96 -21.05
CA GLN A 104 -9.64 14.49 -20.81
C GLN A 104 -8.57 13.42 -20.60
N LEU A 105 -8.97 12.17 -20.35
CA LEU A 105 -8.06 11.04 -20.17
C LEU A 105 -7.28 10.75 -21.46
N ASP A 106 -5.96 10.74 -21.32
CA ASP A 106 -5.03 10.30 -22.34
C ASP A 106 -4.88 8.78 -22.30
N ARG A 107 -4.61 8.18 -23.45
CA ARG A 107 -4.26 6.77 -23.56
C ARG A 107 -3.17 6.57 -24.59
N PHE A 108 -2.23 5.69 -24.30
CA PHE A 108 -1.18 5.28 -25.22
C PHE A 108 -1.60 4.07 -26.04
N GLN A 109 -1.28 4.09 -27.33
CA GLN A 109 -1.31 2.89 -28.17
C GLN A 109 0.11 2.39 -28.41
N PRO A 110 0.41 1.11 -28.14
CA PRO A 110 -0.54 0.00 -27.98
C PRO A 110 -1.22 -0.06 -26.59
N ASP A 111 -2.45 -0.57 -26.59
CA ASP A 111 -3.30 -0.74 -25.40
C ASP A 111 -2.68 -1.67 -24.33
N SER A 112 -1.63 -2.39 -24.70
CA SER A 112 -0.93 -3.35 -23.85
C SER A 112 0.09 -2.71 -22.91
N LEU A 113 0.42 -1.42 -23.07
CA LEU A 113 1.36 -0.75 -22.17
C LEU A 113 0.74 -0.65 -20.75
N PRO A 114 1.36 -1.26 -19.72
CA PRO A 114 0.91 -1.14 -18.34
C PRO A 114 1.07 0.30 -17.83
N LEU A 115 0.17 0.71 -16.94
CA LEU A 115 0.22 2.04 -16.32
C LEU A 115 1.07 2.04 -15.05
N THR A 116 0.99 0.95 -14.29
CA THR A 116 1.79 0.64 -13.10
C THR A 116 2.07 -0.88 -13.09
N PRO A 117 2.87 -1.41 -12.15
CA PRO A 117 3.02 -2.87 -12.01
C PRO A 117 1.69 -3.58 -11.76
N GLU A 118 0.76 -2.91 -11.07
CA GLU A 118 -0.52 -3.46 -10.62
C GLU A 118 -1.65 -3.21 -11.63
N PHE A 119 -1.58 -2.16 -12.45
CA PHE A 119 -2.70 -1.67 -13.25
C PHE A 119 -2.36 -1.40 -14.71
N ARG A 120 -3.30 -1.74 -15.59
CA ARG A 120 -3.29 -1.36 -17.00
C ARG A 120 -3.99 -0.02 -17.22
N GLN A 121 -3.83 0.54 -18.42
CA GLN A 121 -4.57 1.73 -18.83
C GLN A 121 -6.08 1.45 -18.94
N PRO A 122 -6.94 2.47 -18.75
CA PRO A 122 -8.38 2.33 -18.92
C PRO A 122 -8.77 1.74 -20.29
N ASP A 123 -9.55 0.67 -20.29
CA ASP A 123 -10.10 0.05 -21.50
C ASP A 123 -11.63 0.03 -21.44
N PRO A 124 -12.34 0.70 -22.39
CA PRO A 124 -13.79 0.68 -22.41
C PRO A 124 -14.41 -0.73 -22.46
N ARG A 125 -13.67 -1.73 -22.92
CA ARG A 125 -14.14 -3.12 -22.98
C ARG A 125 -14.20 -3.81 -21.61
N SER A 126 -13.46 -3.32 -20.62
CA SER A 126 -13.41 -3.88 -19.27
C SER A 126 -14.27 -3.10 -18.27
N MET A 127 -14.75 -1.90 -18.62
CA MET A 127 -15.47 -1.03 -17.71
C MET A 127 -16.88 -1.52 -17.36
N ASP A 128 -17.50 -2.24 -18.30
CA ASP A 128 -18.84 -2.79 -18.12
C ASP A 128 -18.77 -4.13 -17.38
N VAL A 129 -18.70 -4.03 -16.06
CA VAL A 129 -18.73 -5.19 -15.15
C VAL A 129 -20.15 -5.49 -14.64
N ASN A 130 -21.09 -4.55 -14.82
CA ASN A 130 -22.46 -4.63 -14.30
C ASN A 130 -23.30 -5.66 -15.04
N ASP A 131 -23.17 -5.77 -16.36
CA ASP A 131 -23.98 -6.67 -17.18
C ASP A 131 -23.62 -8.16 -17.04
N THR A 132 -22.49 -8.50 -16.39
CA THR A 132 -22.01 -9.90 -16.33
C THR A 132 -21.69 -10.43 -14.94
N VAL A 133 -21.38 -9.58 -13.95
CA VAL A 133 -20.95 -10.03 -12.60
C VAL A 133 -21.62 -9.28 -11.45
N PHE A 134 -21.93 -7.99 -11.60
CA PHE A 134 -22.39 -7.14 -10.47
C PHE A 134 -23.88 -6.86 -10.40
N GLY A 135 -24.64 -6.93 -11.49
CA GLY A 135 -26.06 -6.55 -11.50
C GLY A 135 -26.95 -7.33 -10.51
N GLU A 136 -26.48 -8.44 -9.95
CA GLU A 136 -27.17 -9.22 -8.90
C GLU A 136 -26.58 -9.03 -7.48
N LEU A 137 -25.40 -8.40 -7.35
CA LEU A 137 -24.62 -8.38 -6.10
C LEU A 137 -24.48 -6.99 -5.48
N ASP A 138 -24.64 -5.93 -6.28
CA ASP A 138 -24.39 -4.56 -5.90
C ASP A 138 -25.32 -3.62 -6.70
N ASP A 139 -26.03 -2.73 -6.02
CA ASP A 139 -26.95 -1.75 -6.63
C ASP A 139 -26.26 -0.44 -7.02
N ARG A 140 -24.97 -0.29 -6.68
CA ARG A 140 -24.16 0.88 -6.99
C ARG A 140 -23.73 0.93 -8.46
N GLU A 141 -23.52 2.13 -8.97
CA GLU A 141 -23.03 2.35 -10.33
C GLU A 141 -21.50 2.24 -10.37
N ILE A 142 -20.99 1.01 -10.40
CA ILE A 142 -19.56 0.72 -10.33
C ILE A 142 -18.98 0.35 -11.70
N ILE A 143 -17.77 0.83 -11.98
CA ILE A 143 -16.98 0.43 -13.14
C ILE A 143 -15.60 -0.10 -12.74
N LEU A 144 -15.03 -0.97 -13.56
CA LEU A 144 -13.61 -1.30 -13.50
C LEU A 144 -12.81 -0.29 -14.35
N LEU A 145 -12.30 0.76 -13.71
CA LEU A 145 -11.61 1.85 -14.40
C LEU A 145 -10.20 1.44 -14.84
N TYR A 146 -9.45 0.77 -13.95
CA TYR A 146 -8.10 0.29 -14.24
C TYR A 146 -8.02 -1.22 -14.01
N PRO A 147 -8.05 -2.04 -15.07
CA PRO A 147 -7.89 -3.49 -14.96
C PRO A 147 -6.53 -3.85 -14.38
N ASP A 148 -6.45 -4.99 -13.69
CA ASP A 148 -5.17 -5.46 -13.17
C ASP A 148 -4.17 -5.82 -14.29
N ASN A 149 -2.89 -5.69 -13.97
CA ASN A 149 -1.78 -6.06 -14.84
C ASN A 149 -1.16 -7.41 -14.45
N LEU A 150 -1.77 -8.10 -13.50
CA LEU A 150 -1.18 -9.25 -12.81
C LEU A 150 -1.68 -10.59 -13.35
N THR A 151 -2.78 -10.59 -14.10
CA THR A 151 -3.38 -11.82 -14.64
C THR A 151 -3.64 -11.72 -16.15
N ASP A 152 -3.70 -12.88 -16.79
CA ASP A 152 -4.09 -12.99 -18.21
C ASP A 152 -5.62 -12.87 -18.41
N THR A 153 -6.43 -12.95 -17.34
CA THR A 153 -7.89 -12.78 -17.38
C THR A 153 -8.27 -11.36 -16.98
N PHE A 154 -8.47 -10.51 -17.99
CA PHE A 154 -8.80 -9.07 -17.88
C PHE A 154 -10.02 -8.68 -17.01
N MET A 155 -10.73 -9.63 -16.40
CA MET A 155 -12.09 -9.44 -15.87
C MET A 155 -12.22 -9.63 -14.36
N ASP A 156 -11.18 -10.09 -13.66
CA ASP A 156 -11.36 -10.57 -12.29
C ASP A 156 -10.82 -9.59 -11.23
N GLY A 157 -10.18 -8.49 -11.62
CA GLY A 157 -9.60 -7.55 -10.65
C GLY A 157 -9.08 -6.23 -11.22
N GLY A 158 -8.85 -5.29 -10.30
CA GLY A 158 -8.26 -3.99 -10.57
C GLY A 158 -8.83 -2.90 -9.67
N LEU A 159 -8.80 -1.65 -10.17
CA LEU A 159 -9.36 -0.50 -9.45
C LEU A 159 -10.80 -0.25 -9.90
N TYR A 160 -11.73 -0.53 -8.99
CA TYR A 160 -13.15 -0.24 -9.14
C TYR A 160 -13.44 1.19 -8.69
N VAL A 161 -14.35 1.87 -9.40
CA VAL A 161 -14.77 3.25 -9.10
C VAL A 161 -16.29 3.29 -9.05
N GLU A 162 -16.83 3.83 -7.98
CA GLU A 162 -18.24 4.15 -7.85
C GLU A 162 -18.49 5.52 -8.52
N LEU A 163 -19.38 5.58 -9.49
CA LEU A 163 -19.51 6.71 -10.42
C LEU A 163 -20.19 7.94 -9.81
N GLN A 164 -20.96 7.81 -8.73
CA GLN A 164 -21.65 8.93 -8.11
C GLN A 164 -20.71 9.73 -7.18
N THR A 165 -19.89 9.02 -6.42
CA THR A 165 -18.98 9.56 -5.39
C THR A 165 -17.54 9.68 -5.88
N PHE A 166 -17.15 8.90 -6.91
CA PHE A 166 -15.76 8.73 -7.36
C PHE A 166 -14.82 8.21 -6.27
N TYR A 167 -15.38 7.49 -5.31
CA TYR A 167 -14.60 6.66 -4.42
C TYR A 167 -14.20 5.39 -5.17
N ALA A 168 -13.00 4.91 -4.86
CA ALA A 168 -12.37 3.83 -5.57
C ALA A 168 -11.74 2.84 -4.59
N THR A 169 -11.68 1.58 -5.01
CA THR A 169 -11.07 0.52 -4.23
C THR A 169 -10.43 -0.53 -5.14
N THR A 170 -9.31 -1.10 -4.68
CA THR A 170 -8.64 -2.19 -5.39
C THR A 170 -9.19 -3.53 -4.92
N TRP A 171 -9.77 -4.31 -5.84
CA TRP A 171 -10.42 -5.57 -5.49
C TRP A 171 -10.16 -6.67 -6.52
N ARG A 172 -10.42 -7.91 -6.10
CA ARG A 172 -10.50 -9.08 -6.98
C ARG A 172 -11.74 -9.90 -6.67
N LEU A 173 -12.51 -10.23 -7.71
CA LEU A 173 -13.84 -10.83 -7.60
C LEU A 173 -13.83 -12.34 -7.39
N ASP A 174 -12.73 -13.01 -7.73
CA ASP A 174 -12.52 -14.43 -7.44
C ASP A 174 -12.40 -14.72 -5.93
N ILE A 175 -12.16 -13.69 -5.11
CA ILE A 175 -11.92 -13.82 -3.67
C ILE A 175 -13.19 -13.55 -2.84
N SER A 176 -14.03 -12.54 -3.18
CA SER A 176 -15.26 -12.20 -2.44
C SER A 176 -16.04 -11.02 -3.05
N LYS A 177 -17.24 -10.71 -2.50
CA LYS A 177 -18.00 -9.49 -2.80
C LYS A 177 -17.19 -8.22 -2.51
N LEU A 178 -17.50 -7.11 -3.19
CA LEU A 178 -16.88 -5.81 -2.92
C LEU A 178 -17.08 -5.37 -1.45
N PRO A 179 -16.17 -4.53 -0.92
CA PRO A 179 -16.33 -3.94 0.40
C PRO A 179 -17.62 -3.10 0.50
N PRO A 180 -18.28 -3.08 1.69
CA PRO A 180 -19.42 -2.21 1.94
C PRO A 180 -19.02 -0.73 1.86
N ASP A 181 -19.99 0.17 1.67
CA ASP A 181 -19.76 1.62 1.50
C ASP A 181 -18.98 2.24 2.66
N GLU A 182 -19.31 1.84 3.88
CA GLU A 182 -18.67 2.32 5.11
C GLU A 182 -17.24 1.78 5.29
N SER A 183 -16.77 0.91 4.39
CA SER A 183 -15.42 0.37 4.47
C SER A 183 -14.38 1.46 4.22
N PRO A 184 -13.34 1.58 5.07
CA PRO A 184 -12.24 2.49 4.80
C PRO A 184 -11.35 2.04 3.62
N SER A 185 -11.75 0.98 2.91
CA SER A 185 -11.14 0.54 1.65
C SER A 185 -11.53 1.39 0.46
N TRP A 186 -12.59 2.20 0.58
CA TRP A 186 -13.02 3.16 -0.43
C TRP A 186 -12.34 4.51 -0.16
N LEU A 187 -11.53 4.98 -1.11
CA LEU A 187 -10.85 6.27 -1.04
C LEU A 187 -11.19 7.13 -2.25
N PRO A 188 -11.13 8.47 -2.14
CA PRO A 188 -11.26 9.34 -3.30
C PRO A 188 -10.28 8.93 -4.41
N LEU A 189 -10.76 8.83 -5.66
CA LEU A 189 -9.93 8.44 -6.80
C LEU A 189 -8.66 9.30 -6.91
N GLU A 190 -8.76 10.59 -6.61
CA GLU A 190 -7.62 11.51 -6.62
C GLU A 190 -6.49 11.03 -5.70
N VAL A 191 -6.83 10.60 -4.48
CA VAL A 191 -5.85 10.12 -3.48
C VAL A 191 -5.09 8.91 -4.02
N ILE A 192 -5.80 7.99 -4.66
CA ILE A 192 -5.22 6.80 -5.27
C ILE A 192 -4.26 7.17 -6.42
N LEU A 193 -4.67 8.09 -7.30
CA LEU A 193 -3.84 8.56 -8.41
C LEU A 193 -2.61 9.32 -7.94
N VAL A 194 -2.73 10.16 -6.89
CA VAL A 194 -1.58 10.81 -6.25
C VAL A 194 -0.59 9.77 -5.75
N LYS A 195 -1.05 8.69 -5.09
CA LYS A 195 -0.17 7.62 -4.62
C LYS A 195 0.51 6.86 -5.75
N MET A 196 -0.19 6.57 -6.84
CA MET A 196 0.44 5.94 -8.01
C MET A 196 1.51 6.85 -8.66
N LEU A 197 1.23 8.16 -8.76
CA LEU A 197 2.19 9.12 -9.30
C LEU A 197 3.41 9.26 -8.38
N GLU A 198 3.20 9.31 -7.06
CA GLU A 198 4.26 9.35 -6.06
C GLU A 198 5.21 8.15 -6.19
N MET A 199 4.69 6.95 -6.49
CA MET A 199 5.50 5.76 -6.72
C MET A 199 6.38 5.88 -7.97
N TRP A 200 5.88 6.47 -9.06
CA TRP A 200 6.69 6.79 -10.23
C TRP A 200 7.77 7.84 -9.91
N ASP A 201 7.39 8.93 -9.27
CA ASP A 201 8.29 10.05 -8.99
C ASP A 201 9.39 9.67 -7.97
N ARG A 202 9.10 8.78 -7.03
CA ARG A 202 10.11 8.18 -6.12
C ARG A 202 11.01 7.15 -6.80
N GLY A 203 10.69 6.72 -8.03
CA GLY A 203 11.39 5.65 -8.73
C GLY A 203 11.09 4.25 -8.19
N LYS A 204 9.97 4.08 -7.48
CA LYS A 204 9.49 2.77 -7.01
C LYS A 204 8.89 1.94 -8.14
N PHE A 205 8.36 2.60 -9.16
CA PHE A 205 7.98 1.95 -10.40
C PHE A 205 9.09 2.17 -11.43
N CYS A 206 9.47 1.10 -12.11
CA CYS A 206 10.43 1.13 -13.20
C CYS A 206 9.99 0.22 -14.33
N TRP A 207 10.48 0.47 -15.54
CA TRP A 207 10.40 -0.53 -16.59
C TRP A 207 11.43 -1.63 -16.34
N ASP A 208 10.98 -2.89 -16.30
CA ASP A 208 11.86 -4.05 -16.28
C ASP A 208 12.09 -4.58 -17.70
N PRO A 209 13.34 -4.51 -18.24
CA PRO A 209 13.66 -5.05 -19.55
C PRO A 209 13.50 -6.57 -19.66
N TRP A 210 13.59 -7.32 -18.55
CA TRP A 210 13.53 -8.78 -18.59
C TRP A 210 12.10 -9.30 -18.74
N SER A 211 11.17 -8.78 -17.94
CA SER A 211 9.75 -9.09 -18.04
C SER A 211 9.02 -8.25 -19.10
N ASN A 212 9.66 -7.20 -19.63
CA ASN A 212 9.11 -6.30 -20.63
C ASN A 212 7.76 -5.69 -20.18
N THR A 213 7.70 -5.29 -18.91
CA THR A 213 6.56 -4.62 -18.26
C THR A 213 7.07 -3.58 -17.24
N VAL A 214 6.16 -2.79 -16.69
CA VAL A 214 6.42 -2.00 -15.48
C VAL A 214 6.47 -2.95 -14.29
N ASP A 215 7.46 -2.79 -13.42
CA ASP A 215 7.71 -3.60 -12.22
C ASP A 215 8.07 -2.72 -11.00
N PHE A 216 8.13 -3.34 -9.83
CA PHE A 216 8.52 -2.71 -8.57
C PHE A 216 10.04 -2.70 -8.40
N VAL A 217 10.56 -1.56 -7.93
CA VAL A 217 11.89 -1.50 -7.32
C VAL A 217 11.75 -1.85 -5.83
N PRO A 218 12.41 -2.93 -5.35
CA PRO A 218 12.25 -3.42 -3.98
C PRO A 218 12.44 -2.33 -2.92
N TRP A 219 13.45 -1.48 -3.09
CA TRP A 219 13.66 -0.27 -2.31
C TRP A 219 14.46 0.78 -3.08
N VAL A 220 14.22 2.05 -2.75
CA VAL A 220 14.96 3.22 -3.24
C VAL A 220 15.65 3.91 -2.07
N ALA A 221 16.66 4.74 -2.35
CA ALA A 221 17.39 5.49 -1.31
C ALA A 221 16.46 6.26 -0.36
N ARG A 222 15.35 6.80 -0.88
CA ARG A 222 14.35 7.50 -0.08
C ARG A 222 13.69 6.62 0.97
N ASP A 223 13.46 5.33 0.72
CA ASP A 223 12.85 4.44 1.73
C ASP A 223 13.79 4.21 2.90
N LEU A 224 15.09 4.08 2.62
CA LEU A 224 16.10 3.95 3.65
C LEU A 224 16.21 5.23 4.45
N ASP A 225 16.17 6.40 3.80
CA ASP A 225 16.20 7.68 4.48
C ASP A 225 14.95 7.88 5.36
N ASP A 226 13.75 7.58 4.85
CA ASP A 226 12.49 7.60 5.60
C ASP A 226 12.56 6.67 6.83
N ALA A 227 13.07 5.44 6.68
CA ALA A 227 13.20 4.49 7.79
C ALA A 227 14.27 4.91 8.83
N LEU A 228 15.37 5.54 8.40
CA LEU A 228 16.39 6.06 9.31
C LEU A 228 15.91 7.28 10.08
N GLU A 229 15.10 8.14 9.45
CA GLU A 229 14.45 9.29 10.10
C GLU A 229 13.45 8.80 11.17
N ALA A 230 12.55 7.88 10.83
CA ALA A 230 11.62 7.30 11.81
C ALA A 230 12.33 6.53 12.93
N TRP A 231 13.48 5.89 12.62
CA TRP A 231 14.31 5.26 13.65
C TRP A 231 14.86 6.28 14.63
N ASP A 232 15.45 7.38 14.13
CA ASP A 232 15.99 8.45 14.97
C ASP A 232 14.88 9.10 15.81
N ASP A 233 13.69 9.32 15.23
CA ASP A 233 12.52 9.85 15.95
C ASP A 233 12.05 8.93 17.09
N LEU A 234 12.04 7.62 16.88
CA LEU A 234 11.75 6.64 17.93
C LEU A 234 12.79 6.74 19.06
N LEU A 235 14.08 6.81 18.73
CA LEU A 235 15.14 6.93 19.73
C LEU A 235 15.03 8.22 20.54
N VAL A 236 14.66 9.33 19.91
CA VAL A 236 14.38 10.61 20.57
C VAL A 236 13.19 10.47 21.51
N ALA A 237 12.06 9.94 21.03
CA ALA A 237 10.85 9.79 21.84
C ALA A 237 11.07 8.92 23.08
N ILE A 238 11.86 7.85 22.97
CA ILE A 238 12.23 7.02 24.14
C ILE A 238 13.14 7.83 25.07
N THR A 239 14.20 8.45 24.55
CA THR A 239 15.18 9.21 25.36
C THR A 239 14.52 10.33 26.16
N GLU A 240 13.58 11.07 25.56
CA GLU A 240 12.85 12.16 26.22
C GLU A 240 12.02 11.69 27.43
N ARG A 241 11.61 10.42 27.44
CA ARG A 241 10.85 9.81 28.53
C ARG A 241 11.73 9.05 29.53
N MET A 242 13.01 8.84 29.24
CA MET A 242 13.92 8.11 30.13
C MET A 242 14.35 8.96 31.35
N PRO A 243 14.43 8.38 32.54
CA PRO A 243 14.95 9.08 33.72
C PRO A 243 16.48 9.23 33.61
N GLY A 244 16.96 10.46 33.53
CA GLY A 244 18.39 10.79 33.69
C GLY A 244 19.28 10.60 32.46
N LEU A 245 18.73 10.19 31.31
CA LEU A 245 19.46 10.16 30.05
C LEU A 245 19.35 11.51 29.35
N SER A 246 20.48 12.16 29.08
CA SER A 246 20.50 13.39 28.26
C SER A 246 20.62 13.05 26.78
N PRO A 247 19.97 13.83 25.89
CA PRO A 247 20.16 13.70 24.45
C PRO A 247 21.65 13.79 24.08
N SER A 248 22.14 12.83 23.30
CA SER A 248 23.50 12.85 22.74
C SER A 248 23.46 13.30 21.29
N THR A 249 24.50 13.99 20.85
CA THR A 249 24.70 14.34 19.43
C THR A 249 25.62 13.37 18.71
N GLU A 250 26.34 12.51 19.42
CA GLU A 250 27.20 11.49 18.83
C GLU A 250 26.35 10.34 18.27
N LYS A 251 26.43 10.14 16.95
CA LYS A 251 25.80 9.04 16.22
C LYS A 251 26.86 8.01 15.85
N GLU A 252 26.90 6.90 16.57
CA GLU A 252 27.61 5.70 16.13
C GLU A 252 26.65 4.80 15.35
N PRO A 253 27.09 4.15 14.26
CA PRO A 253 26.27 3.18 13.56
C PRO A 253 26.02 1.95 14.44
N MET A 254 24.86 1.31 14.25
CA MET A 254 24.48 0.10 14.98
C MET A 254 25.52 -1.00 14.80
N LEU A 255 25.91 -1.28 13.54
CA LEU A 255 26.97 -2.21 13.17
C LEU A 255 27.98 -1.59 12.19
N PRO A 256 29.26 -2.00 12.24
CA PRO A 256 30.24 -1.67 11.22
C PRO A 256 29.82 -2.18 9.83
N ALA A 257 30.07 -1.38 8.78
CA ALA A 257 29.68 -1.73 7.41
C ALA A 257 30.42 -2.98 6.89
N ASP A 258 31.73 -3.09 7.18
CA ASP A 258 32.54 -4.25 6.84
C ASP A 258 31.99 -5.54 7.47
N LEU A 259 31.53 -5.47 8.73
CA LEU A 259 30.94 -6.62 9.41
C LEU A 259 29.65 -7.11 8.76
N VAL A 260 28.72 -6.21 8.39
CA VAL A 260 27.43 -6.64 7.79
C VAL A 260 27.60 -7.15 6.35
N GLU A 261 28.63 -6.70 5.64
CA GLU A 261 28.90 -7.15 4.27
C GLU A 261 29.36 -8.61 4.19
N GLU A 262 29.97 -9.14 5.26
CA GLU A 262 30.45 -10.53 5.34
C GLU A 262 29.32 -11.58 5.38
N TYR A 263 28.07 -11.16 5.59
CA TYR A 263 26.94 -12.07 5.82
C TYR A 263 25.81 -11.94 4.79
N GLU A 264 25.05 -13.04 4.63
CA GLU A 264 23.84 -13.12 3.81
C GLU A 264 22.65 -12.39 4.47
N ILE A 265 22.64 -11.08 4.28
CA ILE A 265 21.61 -10.11 4.70
C ILE A 265 21.11 -9.40 3.44
N SER A 266 19.83 -9.01 3.41
CA SER A 266 19.27 -8.23 2.29
C SER A 266 19.98 -6.88 2.14
N PRO A 267 20.06 -6.32 0.92
CA PRO A 267 20.71 -5.03 0.70
C PRO A 267 20.12 -3.90 1.55
N PHE A 268 18.79 -3.85 1.70
CA PHE A 268 18.13 -2.90 2.58
C PHE A 268 18.55 -3.12 4.04
N GLY A 269 18.58 -4.37 4.52
CA GLY A 269 19.01 -4.70 5.87
C GLY A 269 20.46 -4.30 6.15
N LYS A 270 21.38 -4.55 5.22
CA LYS A 270 22.78 -4.10 5.30
C LYS A 270 22.87 -2.58 5.39
N ALA A 271 22.17 -1.88 4.51
CA ALA A 271 22.18 -0.43 4.44
C ALA A 271 21.59 0.21 5.71
N PHE A 272 20.52 -0.36 6.25
CA PHE A 272 19.92 0.09 7.51
C PHE A 272 20.85 -0.17 8.70
N LEU A 273 21.31 -1.42 8.91
CA LEU A 273 22.14 -1.79 10.07
C LEU A 273 23.48 -1.05 10.14
N SER A 274 24.05 -0.67 8.99
CA SER A 274 25.31 0.07 8.91
C SER A 274 25.16 1.59 9.08
N ARG A 275 23.93 2.13 8.99
CA ARG A 275 23.66 3.58 9.07
C ARG A 275 22.79 3.99 10.25
N ALA A 276 21.94 3.10 10.76
CA ALA A 276 21.04 3.37 11.87
C ALA A 276 21.83 3.72 13.14
N SER A 277 21.40 4.76 13.84
CA SER A 277 22.03 5.21 15.08
C SER A 277 21.93 4.13 16.17
N ARG A 278 23.04 3.86 16.86
CA ARG A 278 23.04 2.94 18.01
C ARG A 278 22.36 3.61 19.22
N PRO A 279 21.34 3.00 19.83
CA PRO A 279 20.73 3.53 21.05
C PRO A 279 21.69 3.41 22.23
N ARG A 280 21.54 4.32 23.21
CA ARG A 280 22.30 4.30 24.47
C ARG A 280 21.59 3.54 25.59
N PHE A 281 20.48 2.90 25.25
CA PHE A 281 19.63 2.10 26.11
C PHE A 281 19.36 0.76 25.43
N ARG A 282 18.76 -0.17 26.16
CA ARG A 282 18.70 -1.57 25.75
C ARG A 282 17.47 -1.88 24.90
N PHE A 283 16.30 -1.40 25.32
CA PHE A 283 15.02 -1.78 24.76
C PHE A 283 14.39 -0.66 23.95
N VAL A 284 14.18 -0.91 22.65
CA VAL A 284 13.60 0.05 21.69
C VAL A 284 12.11 -0.21 21.45
N ALA A 285 11.62 -1.40 21.83
CA ALA A 285 10.22 -1.81 21.77
C ALA A 285 10.01 -2.98 22.75
N PRO A 286 8.77 -3.45 23.01
CA PRO A 286 8.50 -4.50 23.98
C PRO A 286 9.36 -5.78 23.78
N GLY A 287 10.34 -5.98 24.66
CA GLY A 287 11.30 -7.09 24.62
C GLY A 287 12.28 -7.11 23.44
N LEU A 288 12.32 -6.08 22.59
CA LEU A 288 13.23 -5.99 21.43
C LEU A 288 14.43 -5.09 21.74
N THR A 289 15.59 -5.49 21.21
CA THR A 289 16.88 -4.82 21.40
C THR A 289 17.53 -4.51 20.07
N THR A 290 18.66 -3.81 20.10
CA THR A 290 19.53 -3.61 18.94
C THR A 290 20.76 -4.50 19.01
N PHE A 291 21.40 -4.72 17.86
CA PHE A 291 22.66 -5.43 17.82
C PHE A 291 23.82 -4.61 18.39
N THR A 292 24.73 -5.33 19.03
CA THR A 292 26.15 -4.97 19.10
C THR A 292 26.91 -5.90 18.15
N PRO A 293 28.17 -5.58 17.77
CA PRO A 293 28.97 -6.50 16.96
C PRO A 293 29.02 -7.91 17.54
N ASP A 294 29.17 -8.04 18.86
CA ASP A 294 29.25 -9.34 19.55
C ASP A 294 27.92 -10.10 19.50
N THR A 295 26.78 -9.43 19.76
CA THR A 295 25.48 -10.13 19.74
C THR A 295 25.06 -10.49 18.32
N PHE A 296 25.44 -9.68 17.34
CA PHE A 296 25.24 -9.98 15.93
C PHE A 296 26.05 -11.21 15.51
N LEU A 297 27.37 -11.22 15.76
CA LEU A 297 28.23 -12.37 15.46
C LEU A 297 27.74 -13.64 16.16
N ALA A 298 27.35 -13.55 17.43
CA ALA A 298 26.83 -14.68 18.18
C ALA A 298 25.57 -15.25 17.52
N LEU A 299 24.65 -14.41 17.04
CA LEU A 299 23.44 -14.86 16.36
C LEU A 299 23.76 -15.48 14.98
N MET A 300 24.58 -14.80 14.17
CA MET A 300 24.93 -15.29 12.83
C MET A 300 25.65 -16.64 12.88
N ASN A 301 26.55 -16.83 13.86
CA ASN A 301 27.32 -18.05 14.04
C ASN A 301 26.54 -19.17 14.75
N ALA A 302 25.42 -18.87 15.39
CA ALA A 302 24.56 -19.87 16.02
C ALA A 302 23.63 -20.57 15.01
N GLU A 303 23.53 -20.06 13.78
CA GLU A 303 22.68 -20.65 12.75
C GLU A 303 23.27 -21.96 12.20
N ASP A 304 22.47 -23.02 12.23
CA ASP A 304 22.79 -24.32 11.65
C ASP A 304 22.81 -24.26 10.11
N ASP A 305 23.81 -24.88 9.47
CA ASP A 305 23.91 -24.99 8.00
C ASP A 305 22.68 -25.64 7.36
N ALA A 306 21.99 -26.51 8.10
CA ALA A 306 20.78 -27.17 7.67
C ALA A 306 19.50 -26.39 8.00
N SER A 307 19.60 -25.13 8.47
CA SER A 307 18.43 -24.30 8.80
C SER A 307 17.51 -24.14 7.57
N PRO A 308 16.19 -24.08 7.77
CA PRO A 308 15.26 -23.82 6.66
C PRO A 308 15.58 -22.51 5.91
N ARG A 309 16.08 -21.48 6.61
CA ARG A 309 16.52 -20.21 6.02
C ARG A 309 17.70 -20.40 5.06
N ARG A 310 18.78 -21.06 5.50
CA ARG A 310 19.95 -21.33 4.64
C ARG A 310 19.60 -22.19 3.44
N LYS A 311 18.73 -23.18 3.61
CA LYS A 311 18.23 -23.99 2.47
C LYS A 311 17.41 -23.16 1.49
N PHE A 312 16.54 -22.29 2.00
CA PHE A 312 15.75 -21.38 1.18
C PHE A 312 16.64 -20.43 0.40
N ASN A 313 17.59 -19.78 1.07
CA ASN A 313 18.62 -18.93 0.49
C ASN A 313 19.43 -19.64 -0.61
N ALA A 314 19.91 -20.85 -0.34
CA ALA A 314 20.70 -21.63 -1.30
C ALA A 314 19.91 -22.06 -2.54
N SER A 315 18.57 -22.09 -2.45
CA SER A 315 17.69 -22.37 -3.58
C SER A 315 17.26 -21.12 -4.36
N ALA A 316 17.57 -19.93 -3.83
CA ALA A 316 17.18 -18.68 -4.45
C ALA A 316 18.06 -18.41 -5.69
N PRO A 317 17.52 -17.78 -6.75
CA PRO A 317 18.31 -17.43 -7.93
C PRO A 317 19.56 -16.62 -7.57
N GLU A 318 20.64 -16.83 -8.31
CA GLU A 318 21.88 -16.07 -8.11
C GLU A 318 21.60 -14.57 -8.29
N GLY A 319 21.99 -13.76 -7.31
CA GLY A 319 21.69 -12.33 -7.28
C GLY A 319 20.29 -11.96 -6.78
N SER A 320 19.53 -12.91 -6.21
CA SER A 320 18.26 -12.59 -5.56
C SER A 320 18.49 -11.91 -4.20
N ASP A 321 17.76 -10.83 -3.94
CA ASP A 321 17.83 -10.05 -2.70
C ASP A 321 17.01 -10.65 -1.55
N MET A 322 16.56 -11.90 -1.70
CA MET A 322 15.50 -12.60 -0.95
C MET A 322 15.80 -12.90 0.53
N PHE A 323 16.88 -12.36 1.08
CA PHE A 323 17.35 -12.68 2.42
C PHE A 323 16.54 -11.96 3.49
N ALA A 324 15.64 -12.69 4.17
CA ALA A 324 15.04 -12.18 5.39
C ALA A 324 16.13 -11.83 6.42
N SER A 325 16.07 -10.61 6.94
CA SER A 325 17.14 -9.99 7.73
C SER A 325 16.61 -9.53 9.07
N CYS A 326 17.10 -10.12 10.15
CA CYS A 326 16.78 -9.66 11.49
C CYS A 326 17.40 -8.27 11.69
N LEU A 327 16.58 -7.27 11.99
CA LEU A 327 17.05 -5.92 12.32
C LEU A 327 17.12 -5.72 13.83
N LEU A 328 16.08 -6.13 14.54
CA LEU A 328 15.93 -5.93 15.98
C LEU A 328 15.63 -7.27 16.67
N PRO A 329 16.64 -7.93 17.28
CA PRO A 329 16.43 -9.21 17.94
C PRO A 329 15.67 -9.05 19.26
N SER A 330 14.83 -10.04 19.56
CA SER A 330 14.30 -10.21 20.91
C SER A 330 15.39 -10.69 21.87
N VAL A 331 15.25 -10.32 23.15
CA VAL A 331 16.09 -10.90 24.23
C VAL A 331 15.83 -12.38 24.46
N THR A 332 14.69 -12.90 24.00
CA THR A 332 14.37 -14.33 24.08
C THR A 332 15.14 -15.11 23.03
N ASN A 333 15.54 -16.34 23.37
CA ASN A 333 16.54 -17.04 22.58
C ASN A 333 16.01 -17.70 21.31
N THR A 334 14.90 -18.42 21.39
CA THR A 334 14.39 -19.21 20.26
C THR A 334 12.89 -19.37 20.36
N VAL A 335 12.19 -19.24 19.23
CA VAL A 335 10.80 -19.69 19.09
C VAL A 335 10.73 -21.19 19.42
N PRO A 336 9.78 -21.63 20.28
CA PRO A 336 9.61 -23.03 20.64
C PRO A 336 9.49 -23.96 19.43
N ALA A 337 9.86 -25.24 19.61
CA ALA A 337 9.67 -26.26 18.57
C ALA A 337 8.20 -26.49 18.20
N THR A 338 7.29 -26.16 19.12
CA THR A 338 5.84 -26.15 18.92
C THR A 338 5.35 -24.71 19.12
N PRO A 339 5.39 -23.87 18.07
CA PRO A 339 4.90 -22.50 18.13
C PRO A 339 3.38 -22.46 18.34
N GLU A 340 2.87 -21.34 18.88
CA GLU A 340 1.44 -21.12 19.06
C GLU A 340 0.71 -21.01 17.72
N ASP A 341 1.36 -20.44 16.70
CA ASP A 341 0.88 -20.50 15.33
C ASP A 341 1.30 -21.83 14.68
N PRO A 342 0.35 -22.74 14.38
CA PRO A 342 0.66 -24.03 13.77
C PRO A 342 1.18 -23.92 12.33
N THR A 343 1.07 -22.76 11.69
CA THR A 343 1.57 -22.51 10.34
C THR A 343 3.02 -22.06 10.31
N PHE A 344 3.60 -21.65 11.45
CA PHE A 344 4.95 -21.08 11.55
C PHE A 344 6.03 -21.91 10.84
N ASP A 345 6.03 -23.24 11.02
CA ASP A 345 6.99 -24.16 10.41
C ASP A 345 6.44 -24.92 9.19
N ARG A 346 5.16 -24.71 8.83
CA ARG A 346 4.49 -25.44 7.74
C ARG A 346 4.58 -24.68 6.42
N ASP A 347 4.80 -25.40 5.33
CA ASP A 347 4.70 -24.87 3.96
C ASP A 347 5.49 -23.57 3.73
N TRP A 348 4.79 -22.43 3.61
CA TRP A 348 5.35 -21.10 3.47
C TRP A 348 5.46 -20.29 4.77
N GLY A 349 5.36 -20.97 5.91
CA GLY A 349 5.43 -20.38 7.25
C GLY A 349 6.70 -19.58 7.53
N VAL A 350 6.59 -18.65 8.46
CA VAL A 350 7.62 -17.63 8.71
C VAL A 350 8.90 -18.16 9.35
N GLY A 351 8.90 -19.39 9.88
CA GLY A 351 10.06 -20.00 10.53
C GLY A 351 11.28 -20.10 9.60
N LYS A 352 11.06 -20.24 8.29
CA LYS A 352 12.14 -20.24 7.28
C LYS A 352 12.76 -18.88 7.02
N PHE A 353 12.16 -17.80 7.50
CA PHE A 353 12.71 -16.44 7.41
C PHE A 353 13.43 -16.03 8.70
N THR A 354 13.47 -16.90 9.71
CA THR A 354 14.12 -16.63 10.98
C THR A 354 15.53 -17.17 11.05
N ILE A 355 16.48 -16.33 11.43
CA ILE A 355 17.85 -16.79 11.70
C ILE A 355 17.88 -17.48 13.06
N ALA A 356 18.34 -18.73 13.09
CA ALA A 356 18.41 -19.54 14.32
C ALA A 356 17.09 -19.58 15.14
N ARG A 357 15.92 -19.49 14.49
CA ARG A 357 14.59 -19.37 15.13
C ARG A 357 14.48 -18.18 16.10
N ARG A 358 15.25 -17.11 15.89
CA ARG A 358 15.29 -15.93 16.75
C ARG A 358 14.02 -15.09 16.59
N PRO A 359 13.25 -14.83 17.66
CA PRO A 359 12.19 -13.82 17.61
C PRO A 359 12.76 -12.42 17.41
N GLY A 360 12.02 -11.53 16.77
CA GLY A 360 12.48 -10.17 16.48
C GLY A 360 11.75 -9.52 15.32
N LEU A 361 12.17 -8.29 15.00
CA LEU A 361 11.74 -7.60 13.80
C LEU A 361 12.67 -7.96 12.64
N TYR A 362 12.07 -8.45 11.56
CA TYR A 362 12.75 -8.76 10.32
C TYR A 362 12.32 -7.82 9.20
N VAL A 363 13.19 -7.61 8.23
CA VAL A 363 12.80 -7.12 6.90
C VAL A 363 12.92 -8.23 5.87
N GLN A 364 12.02 -8.20 4.90
CA GLN A 364 11.97 -9.18 3.81
C GLN A 364 12.87 -8.74 2.64
N GLY A 365 13.23 -9.67 1.76
CA GLY A 365 14.13 -9.43 0.65
C GLY A 365 13.48 -9.38 -0.74
N HIS A 366 12.15 -9.42 -0.80
CA HIS A 366 11.38 -9.50 -2.04
C HIS A 366 10.95 -8.11 -2.55
N GLU A 367 9.84 -8.02 -3.28
CA GLU A 367 9.20 -6.82 -3.85
C GLU A 367 9.06 -5.64 -2.87
N PHE A 368 9.07 -5.91 -1.56
CA PHE A 368 9.06 -4.91 -0.49
C PHE A 368 10.26 -5.13 0.44
N ALA A 369 11.44 -4.67 0.02
CA ALA A 369 12.68 -4.93 0.77
C ALA A 369 12.75 -4.20 2.13
N ASP A 370 11.93 -3.17 2.32
CA ASP A 370 11.71 -2.48 3.60
C ASP A 370 10.44 -3.00 4.33
N GLY A 371 9.78 -4.02 3.78
CA GLY A 371 8.63 -4.68 4.37
C GLY A 371 9.02 -5.47 5.62
N THR A 372 8.29 -5.25 6.70
CA THR A 372 8.58 -5.79 8.02
C THR A 372 7.80 -7.05 8.35
N LEU A 373 8.41 -7.89 9.18
CA LEU A 373 7.82 -9.08 9.76
C LEU A 373 8.24 -9.16 11.23
N LEU A 374 7.30 -8.88 12.14
CA LEU A 374 7.55 -8.99 13.57
C LEU A 374 7.15 -10.37 14.08
N ILE A 375 8.12 -11.11 14.61
CA ILE A 375 7.95 -12.48 15.10
C ILE A 375 8.11 -12.50 16.62
N THR A 376 7.09 -12.97 17.32
CA THR A 376 7.09 -13.06 18.78
C THR A 376 7.85 -14.30 19.27
N ASP A 377 8.17 -14.31 20.57
CA ASP A 377 8.77 -15.46 21.25
C ASP A 377 7.88 -16.71 21.29
N ARG A 378 6.61 -16.57 20.93
CA ARG A 378 5.63 -17.66 20.80
C ARG A 378 5.52 -18.20 19.37
N GLY A 379 6.23 -17.59 18.42
CA GLY A 379 6.15 -17.94 17.00
C GLY A 379 4.89 -17.40 16.33
N ILE A 380 4.34 -16.29 16.82
CA ILE A 380 3.25 -15.57 16.15
C ILE A 380 3.90 -14.48 15.27
N ALA A 381 3.47 -14.41 14.01
CA ALA A 381 3.88 -13.40 13.04
C ALA A 381 2.78 -12.34 12.82
N ASP A 382 3.07 -11.34 11.99
CA ASP A 382 2.11 -10.32 11.52
C ASP A 382 1.30 -9.67 12.64
N THR A 383 2.00 -9.40 13.75
CA THR A 383 1.40 -8.81 14.95
C THR A 383 0.99 -7.36 14.77
N TRP A 384 1.39 -6.73 13.67
CA TRP A 384 0.92 -5.42 13.22
C TRP A 384 0.33 -5.56 11.83
N SER A 385 -0.80 -4.92 11.59
CA SER A 385 -1.48 -4.97 10.30
C SER A 385 -2.22 -3.67 10.01
N PHE A 386 -2.60 -3.47 8.76
CA PHE A 386 -3.55 -2.43 8.42
C PHE A 386 -4.99 -2.86 8.74
N THR A 387 -5.86 -1.89 9.03
CA THR A 387 -7.30 -2.13 9.30
C THR A 387 -8.02 -2.78 8.12
N VAL A 388 -7.58 -2.46 6.91
CA VAL A 388 -8.15 -2.98 5.65
C VAL A 388 -7.05 -3.28 4.63
N ARG A 389 -7.44 -3.91 3.52
CA ARG A 389 -6.56 -4.10 2.36
C ARG A 389 -6.15 -2.74 1.79
N ARG A 390 -4.95 -2.66 1.18
CA ARG A 390 -4.47 -1.46 0.50
C ARG A 390 -5.47 -1.01 -0.56
N PRO A 391 -6.04 0.20 -0.47
CA PRO A 391 -7.05 0.67 -1.43
C PRO A 391 -6.50 0.94 -2.84
N TRP A 392 -5.20 1.19 -2.98
CA TRP A 392 -4.53 1.62 -4.22
C TRP A 392 -3.53 0.58 -4.76
N GLY A 393 -3.74 -0.70 -4.48
CA GLY A 393 -2.86 -1.77 -4.96
C GLY A 393 -3.04 -3.08 -4.19
N ASP A 394 -2.13 -4.01 -4.43
CA ASP A 394 -2.13 -5.30 -3.73
C ASP A 394 -1.66 -5.16 -2.29
N ALA A 395 -2.01 -6.17 -1.49
CA ALA A 395 -1.62 -6.23 -0.09
C ALA A 395 -0.09 -6.29 0.00
N ARG A 396 0.46 -5.54 0.94
CA ARG A 396 1.90 -5.53 1.23
C ARG A 396 2.13 -5.58 2.75
N PRO A 397 3.31 -6.06 3.20
CA PRO A 397 3.72 -5.89 4.59
C PRO A 397 3.80 -4.41 4.98
N LEU A 398 3.71 -4.14 6.29
CA LEU A 398 4.03 -2.81 6.83
C LEU A 398 5.48 -2.48 6.52
N ARG A 399 5.75 -1.27 6.06
CA ARG A 399 7.12 -0.80 5.85
C ARG A 399 7.79 -0.51 7.20
N LEU A 400 9.11 -0.53 7.21
CA LEU A 400 9.88 -0.23 8.41
C LEU A 400 9.57 1.16 8.97
N VAL A 401 9.44 2.17 8.11
CA VAL A 401 9.02 3.53 8.51
C VAL A 401 7.66 3.52 9.23
N GLU A 402 6.66 2.82 8.68
CA GLU A 402 5.30 2.75 9.25
C GLU A 402 5.29 2.04 10.61
N MET A 403 6.08 0.97 10.75
CA MET A 403 6.25 0.26 12.01
C MET A 403 6.90 1.17 13.07
N LEU A 404 7.97 1.89 12.71
CA LEU A 404 8.72 2.75 13.62
C LEU A 404 7.92 4.00 14.03
N ASP A 405 7.14 4.58 13.13
CA ASP A 405 6.21 5.67 13.43
C ASP A 405 5.15 5.22 14.44
N ALA A 406 4.53 4.05 14.22
CA ALA A 406 3.55 3.50 15.14
C ALA A 406 4.12 3.20 16.53
N TRP A 407 5.37 2.73 16.59
CA TRP A 407 6.08 2.54 17.85
C TRP A 407 6.39 3.86 18.55
N THR A 408 6.76 4.88 17.78
CA THR A 408 6.97 6.24 18.27
C THR A 408 5.70 6.81 18.89
N ASP A 409 4.56 6.60 18.24
CA ASP A 409 3.26 7.02 18.76
C ASP A 409 2.91 6.32 20.06
N CYS A 410 3.17 5.00 20.18
CA CYS A 410 2.99 4.24 21.41
C CYS A 410 3.84 4.79 22.57
N VAL A 411 5.08 5.22 22.30
CA VAL A 411 5.94 5.85 23.30
C VAL A 411 5.42 7.25 23.67
N LYS A 412 5.05 8.07 22.69
CA LYS A 412 4.57 9.44 22.91
C LYS A 412 3.23 9.46 23.67
N SER A 413 2.29 8.60 23.30
CA SER A 413 0.98 8.48 23.96
C SER A 413 1.08 7.93 25.39
N GLY A 414 2.19 7.27 25.73
CA GLY A 414 2.33 6.53 26.99
C GLY A 414 1.66 5.16 26.98
N THR A 415 1.22 4.67 25.81
CA THR A 415 0.85 3.25 25.64
C THR A 415 2.02 2.35 25.99
N TRP A 416 3.25 2.78 25.67
CA TRP A 416 4.49 2.13 26.10
C TRP A 416 5.16 2.87 27.25
N ASP A 417 5.31 2.17 28.37
CA ASP A 417 6.08 2.64 29.52
C ASP A 417 7.58 2.61 29.22
N VAL A 418 8.28 3.67 29.65
CA VAL A 418 9.73 3.84 29.46
C VAL A 418 10.41 3.96 30.83
N GLY A 419 11.45 3.16 31.04
CA GLY A 419 12.24 3.09 32.27
C GLY A 419 13.74 3.31 32.02
N GLU A 420 14.59 2.88 32.96
CA GLU A 420 16.05 3.11 32.90
C GLU A 420 16.75 2.40 31.74
N GLU A 421 16.19 1.30 31.23
CA GLU A 421 16.75 0.54 30.11
C GLU A 421 16.01 0.77 28.77
N GLY A 422 15.08 1.73 28.71
CA GLY A 422 14.21 1.98 27.54
C GLY A 422 12.78 1.47 27.76
N VAL A 423 12.12 0.95 26.72
CA VAL A 423 10.76 0.40 26.82
C VAL A 423 10.70 -0.77 27.80
N THR A 424 9.80 -0.72 28.79
CA THR A 424 9.78 -1.68 29.92
C THR A 424 8.95 -2.93 29.65
N MET A 425 8.10 -2.87 28.63
CA MET A 425 7.13 -3.91 28.33
C MET A 425 7.80 -5.16 27.77
N SER A 426 7.19 -6.31 28.03
CA SER A 426 7.69 -7.60 27.55
C SER A 426 7.21 -7.91 26.13
N ASN A 427 7.91 -8.82 25.45
CA ASN A 427 7.53 -9.29 24.11
C ASN A 427 6.09 -9.84 24.03
N ALA A 428 5.54 -10.33 25.14
CA ALA A 428 4.17 -10.82 25.23
C ALA A 428 3.13 -9.76 24.83
N TRP A 429 3.45 -8.47 24.90
CA TRP A 429 2.55 -7.39 24.47
C TRP A 429 2.13 -7.54 23.00
N PHE A 430 3.04 -8.00 22.12
CA PHE A 430 2.72 -8.23 20.71
C PHE A 430 1.82 -9.44 20.46
N ALA A 431 1.69 -10.34 21.43
CA ALA A 431 0.81 -11.51 21.34
C ALA A 431 -0.50 -11.34 22.11
N ASP A 432 -0.64 -10.26 22.87
CA ASP A 432 -1.82 -10.03 23.71
C ASP A 432 -3.03 -9.63 22.86
N PRO A 433 -4.14 -10.38 22.90
CA PRO A 433 -5.36 -10.01 22.17
C PRO A 433 -5.93 -8.65 22.59
N GLN A 434 -5.67 -8.19 23.82
CA GLN A 434 -6.15 -6.89 24.32
C GLN A 434 -5.47 -5.71 23.65
N THR A 435 -4.29 -5.93 23.07
CA THR A 435 -3.46 -4.89 22.45
C THR A 435 -3.64 -4.80 20.93
N LYS A 436 -4.61 -5.55 20.40
CA LYS A 436 -4.78 -5.73 18.94
C LYS A 436 -5.15 -4.42 18.27
N ASP A 437 -6.01 -3.63 18.91
CA ASP A 437 -6.50 -2.37 18.34
C ASP A 437 -5.37 -1.33 18.26
N GLU A 438 -4.47 -1.29 19.25
CA GLU A 438 -3.26 -0.44 19.21
C GLU A 438 -2.24 -0.88 18.15
N ARG A 439 -2.35 -2.11 17.65
CA ARG A 439 -1.47 -2.69 16.63
C ARG A 439 -2.06 -2.70 15.23
N THR A 440 -3.23 -2.08 15.06
CA THR A 440 -3.92 -2.01 13.78
C THR A 440 -3.89 -0.58 13.24
N LEU A 441 -3.21 -0.37 12.11
CA LEU A 441 -3.00 0.96 11.53
C LEU A 441 -4.05 1.27 10.46
N PRO A 442 -4.63 2.48 10.41
CA PRO A 442 -5.38 2.91 9.24
C PRO A 442 -4.40 3.36 8.15
N TRP A 443 -4.73 3.09 6.89
CA TRP A 443 -3.93 3.54 5.73
C TRP A 443 -3.75 5.06 5.65
N MET A 444 -4.60 5.81 6.33
CA MET A 444 -4.66 7.26 6.22
C MET A 444 -3.73 8.05 7.15
N MET A 445 -2.96 7.40 8.05
CA MET A 445 -2.09 8.13 8.99
C MET A 445 -0.91 8.84 8.33
N HIS A 446 -0.59 8.52 7.07
CA HIS A 446 0.56 9.08 6.35
C HIS A 446 0.15 9.97 5.15
N PHE A 447 -1.02 10.61 5.22
CA PHE A 447 -1.36 11.70 4.31
C PHE A 447 -0.82 13.02 4.88
N PRO A 448 0.01 13.78 4.12
CA PRO A 448 0.38 15.14 4.51
C PRO A 448 -0.84 16.09 4.55
#